data_AF-A0A533UIJ6-F1
#
_entry.id   AF-A0A533UIJ6-F1
#
_cell.length_a   1.000
_cell.length_b   1.000
_cell.length_c   1.000
_cell.angle_alpha   90.00
_cell.angle_beta   90.00
_cell.angle_gamma   90.00
#
_symmetry.space_group_name_H-M   'P 1'
#
loop_
_entity.id
_entity.type
_entity.pdbx_description
1 polymer ?
#
loop_
_entity_poly.entity_id
_entity_poly.type
_entity_poly.pdbx_seq_one_letter_code
_entity_poly.pdbx_strand_id
1 'polypeptide(L)'
;MFFGEVESVSGNFSTNESGNKLDPNIDAVLKFKNGIISKLNSIDVRNYGILEMDIFGTTGRIKLNLATNTLEYFKTSREDVLVYKNLVLSNINVKRSHQSAITLGVKNLVRCIQTKNEPLCTGEDGYKSMELILACIQSSIERKEVSLSLLHNDYKINSK
;
A
#
# COMPACT_ATOMS: atom_id res chain seq x y z
N MET A 1 10.16 -1.98 -0.53
CA MET A 1 8.82 -1.36 -0.69
C MET A 1 8.57 -0.89 -2.13
N PHE A 2 7.32 -0.93 -2.61
CA PHE A 2 6.95 -0.68 -4.02
C PHE A 2 7.23 0.75 -4.52
N PHE A 3 7.07 1.77 -3.66
CA PHE A 3 7.29 3.19 -4.01
C PHE A 3 8.54 3.80 -3.38
N GLY A 4 9.42 2.97 -2.80
CA GLY A 4 10.60 3.42 -2.05
C GLY A 4 10.30 3.71 -0.58
N GLU A 5 11.14 4.56 0.02
CA GLU A 5 11.10 4.90 1.45
C GLU A 5 10.09 6.02 1.74
N VAL A 6 9.31 5.85 2.81
CA VAL A 6 8.39 6.88 3.31
C VAL A 6 9.19 7.94 4.08
N GLU A 7 8.88 9.21 3.84
CA GLU A 7 9.45 10.37 4.52
C GLU A 7 8.58 10.78 5.72
N SER A 8 7.28 10.89 5.51
CA SER A 8 6.34 11.29 6.55
C SER A 8 4.93 10.72 6.32
N VAL A 9 4.12 10.75 7.38
CA VAL A 9 2.75 10.28 7.36
C VAL A 9 1.81 11.25 8.09
N SER A 10 0.60 11.38 7.56
CA SER A 10 -0.54 11.98 8.25
C SER A 10 -1.64 10.94 8.39
N GLY A 11 -2.06 10.63 9.62
CA GLY A 11 -3.13 9.69 9.92
C GLY A 11 -4.34 10.38 10.54
N ASN A 12 -5.54 9.82 10.31
CA ASN A 12 -6.76 10.15 11.04
C ASN A 12 -7.50 8.86 11.38
N PHE A 13 -8.04 8.75 12.59
CA PHE A 13 -8.96 7.67 12.91
C PHE A 13 -10.16 7.71 11.98
N SER A 14 -10.43 6.59 11.32
CA SER A 14 -11.55 6.46 10.41
C SER A 14 -12.86 6.43 11.20
N THR A 15 -13.93 6.93 10.61
CA THR A 15 -15.29 6.69 11.12
C THR A 15 -15.79 5.29 10.81
N ASN A 16 -15.09 4.54 9.95
CA ASN A 16 -15.42 3.16 9.61
C ASN A 16 -14.92 2.21 10.69
N GLU A 17 -15.82 1.44 11.30
CA GLU A 17 -15.48 0.51 12.36
C GLU A 17 -14.66 -0.68 11.83
N SER A 18 -13.63 -1.09 12.57
CA SER A 18 -12.95 -2.35 12.35
C SER A 18 -13.78 -3.50 12.92
N GLY A 19 -13.71 -4.68 12.29
CA GLY A 19 -14.23 -5.91 12.86
C GLY A 19 -13.55 -6.31 14.17
N ASN A 20 -12.36 -5.75 14.45
CA ASN A 20 -11.66 -5.86 15.71
C ASN A 20 -11.68 -4.52 16.47
N LYS A 21 -12.33 -4.47 17.63
CA LYS A 21 -12.43 -3.24 18.45
C LYS A 21 -11.08 -2.67 18.94
N LEU A 22 -10.02 -3.47 18.88
CA LEU A 22 -8.66 -3.05 19.24
C LEU A 22 -7.84 -2.56 18.04
N ASP A 23 -8.38 -2.69 16.83
CA ASP A 23 -7.79 -2.17 15.61
C ASP A 23 -8.44 -0.82 15.30
N PRO A 24 -7.69 0.29 15.42
CA PRO A 24 -8.27 1.63 15.40
C PRO A 24 -8.78 2.07 14.02
N ASN A 25 -8.53 1.34 12.93
CA ASN A 25 -8.83 1.71 11.54
C ASN A 25 -8.40 3.14 11.20
N ILE A 26 -7.32 3.31 10.43
CA ILE A 26 -6.75 4.64 10.16
C ILE A 26 -6.84 4.94 8.66
N ASP A 27 -7.32 6.14 8.34
CA ASP A 27 -7.14 6.75 7.02
C ASP A 27 -5.80 7.50 7.04
N ALA A 28 -4.91 7.19 6.09
CA ALA A 28 -3.54 7.71 6.11
C ALA A 28 -3.11 8.30 4.76
N VAL A 29 -2.27 9.34 4.82
CA VAL A 29 -1.56 9.91 3.68
C VAL A 29 -0.07 9.71 3.92
N LEU A 30 0.58 8.95 3.04
CA LEU A 30 2.01 8.68 3.07
C LEU A 30 2.72 9.57 2.05
N LYS A 31 3.77 10.28 2.46
CA LYS A 31 4.68 11.00 1.55
C LYS A 31 5.99 10.24 1.46
N PHE A 32 6.42 9.92 0.24
CA PHE A 32 7.66 9.20 -0.01
C PHE A 32 8.79 10.19 -0.33
N LYS A 33 10.04 9.80 -0.03
CA LYS A 33 11.23 10.63 -0.30
C LYS A 33 11.41 11.00 -1.78
N ASN A 34 10.79 10.25 -2.69
CA ASN A 34 10.81 10.51 -4.13
C ASN A 34 9.63 11.38 -4.61
N GLY A 35 8.83 11.95 -3.69
CA GLY A 35 7.69 12.82 -4.00
C GLY A 35 6.39 12.08 -4.32
N ILE A 36 6.36 10.74 -4.28
CA ILE A 36 5.11 9.98 -4.40
C ILE A 36 4.23 10.24 -3.17
N ILE A 37 2.93 10.37 -3.39
CA ILE A 37 1.93 10.48 -2.33
C ILE A 37 0.99 9.29 -2.46
N SER A 38 0.84 8.51 -1.39
CA SER A 38 -0.14 7.43 -1.30
C SER A 38 -1.23 7.79 -0.30
N LYS A 39 -2.46 7.40 -0.61
CA LYS A 39 -3.59 7.50 0.31
C LYS A 39 -4.11 6.10 0.61
N LEU A 40 -4.22 5.80 1.89
CA LEU A 40 -4.79 4.57 2.40
C LEU A 40 -6.12 4.93 3.04
N ASN A 41 -7.17 4.22 2.62
CA ASN A 41 -8.50 4.43 3.15
C ASN A 41 -9.02 3.18 3.85
N SER A 42 -9.51 3.36 5.08
CA SER A 42 -10.22 2.33 5.83
C SER A 42 -11.65 2.24 5.31
N ILE A 43 -12.16 1.02 5.11
CA ILE A 43 -13.50 0.75 4.57
C ILE A 43 -14.30 -0.07 5.58
N ASP A 44 -15.60 0.20 5.70
CA ASP A 44 -16.51 -0.60 6.52
C ASP A 44 -16.82 -1.95 5.84
N VAL A 45 -16.07 -2.97 6.24
CA VAL A 45 -16.17 -4.34 5.71
C VAL A 45 -17.52 -5.01 5.96
N ARG A 46 -18.38 -4.46 6.84
CA ARG A 46 -19.75 -5.00 7.05
C ARG A 46 -20.65 -4.76 5.84
N ASN A 47 -20.36 -3.72 5.05
CA ASN A 47 -21.14 -3.38 3.86
C ASN A 47 -20.56 -4.04 2.60
N TYR A 48 -19.25 -3.89 2.38
CA TYR A 48 -18.53 -4.53 1.28
C TYR A 48 -17.03 -4.56 1.55
N GLY A 49 -16.35 -5.57 0.98
CA GLY A 49 -14.89 -5.65 0.96
C GLY A 49 -14.34 -5.15 -0.37
N ILE A 50 -13.36 -4.25 -0.31
CA ILE A 50 -12.59 -3.82 -1.47
C ILE A 50 -11.11 -3.89 -1.13
N LEU A 51 -10.33 -4.41 -2.07
CA LEU A 51 -8.87 -4.42 -1.98
C LEU A 51 -8.34 -3.97 -3.34
N GLU A 52 -8.27 -2.66 -3.51
CA GLU A 52 -7.87 -2.02 -4.75
C GLU A 52 -6.69 -1.09 -4.52
N MET A 53 -5.90 -0.90 -5.57
CA MET A 53 -4.82 0.07 -5.62
C MET A 53 -4.88 0.81 -6.94
N ASP A 54 -4.82 2.13 -6.89
CA ASP A 54 -4.92 2.99 -8.05
C ASP A 54 -3.68 3.87 -8.14
N ILE A 55 -2.91 3.69 -9.21
CA ILE A 55 -1.58 4.25 -9.38
C ILE A 55 -1.59 5.18 -10.57
N PHE A 56 -1.35 6.46 -10.31
CA PHE A 56 -1.25 7.49 -11.34
C PHE A 56 0.22 7.77 -11.65
N GLY A 57 0.62 7.53 -12.90
CA GLY A 57 1.93 7.89 -13.42
C GLY A 57 1.83 9.11 -14.36
N THR A 58 2.97 9.56 -14.86
CA THR A 58 3.03 10.71 -15.78
C THR A 58 2.50 10.42 -17.18
N THR A 59 2.43 9.16 -17.59
CA THR A 59 2.05 8.73 -18.94
C THR A 59 0.90 7.73 -18.97
N GLY A 60 0.36 7.36 -17.81
CA GLY A 60 -0.68 6.35 -17.69
C GLY A 60 -1.15 6.14 -16.25
N ARG A 61 -2.11 5.25 -16.08
CA ARG A 61 -2.69 4.85 -14.80
C ARG A 61 -2.84 3.33 -14.76
N ILE A 62 -2.58 2.73 -13.61
CA ILE A 62 -2.82 1.31 -13.36
C ILE A 62 -3.81 1.21 -12.22
N LYS A 63 -4.92 0.51 -12.45
CA LYS A 63 -5.85 0.12 -11.40
C LYS A 63 -5.74 -1.37 -11.17
N LEU A 64 -5.40 -1.76 -9.95
CA LEU A 64 -5.30 -3.15 -9.50
C LEU A 64 -6.50 -3.47 -8.62
N ASN A 65 -7.19 -4.57 -8.90
CA ASN A 65 -8.11 -5.18 -7.95
C ASN A 65 -7.48 -6.48 -7.45
N LEU A 66 -6.94 -6.41 -6.24
CA LEU A 66 -6.18 -7.49 -5.62
C LEU A 66 -7.09 -8.62 -5.11
N ALA A 67 -8.37 -8.32 -4.83
CA ALA A 67 -9.36 -9.33 -4.46
C ALA A 67 -9.70 -10.28 -5.63
N THR A 68 -9.79 -9.73 -6.85
CA THR A 68 -10.11 -10.49 -8.08
C THR A 68 -8.87 -10.83 -8.92
N ASN A 69 -7.70 -10.34 -8.52
CA ASN A 69 -6.45 -10.44 -9.27
C ASN A 69 -6.59 -9.92 -10.73
N THR A 70 -7.27 -8.78 -10.87
CA THR A 70 -7.47 -8.10 -12.16
C THR A 70 -6.73 -6.77 -12.20
N LEU A 71 -6.44 -6.32 -13.41
CA LEU A 71 -5.71 -5.09 -13.69
C LEU A 71 -6.38 -4.38 -14.87
N GLU A 72 -6.56 -3.08 -14.72
CA GLU A 72 -6.88 -2.15 -15.81
C GLU A 72 -5.70 -1.22 -16.02
N TYR A 73 -5.26 -1.10 -17.28
CA TYR A 73 -4.19 -0.18 -17.66
C TYR A 73 -4.73 0.90 -18.57
N PHE A 74 -4.42 2.14 -18.24
CA PHE A 74 -4.77 3.30 -19.04
C PHE A 74 -3.49 3.97 -19.53
N LYS A 75 -3.44 4.29 -20.82
CA LYS A 75 -2.35 5.07 -21.41
C LYS A 75 -2.85 6.45 -21.80
N THR A 76 -1.93 7.41 -21.86
CA THR A 76 -2.26 8.71 -22.44
C THR A 76 -2.51 8.60 -23.94
N SER A 77 -3.60 9.22 -24.40
CA SER A 77 -3.94 9.43 -25.81
C SER A 77 -4.07 10.92 -26.07
N ARG A 78 -3.65 11.36 -27.26
CA ARG A 78 -3.82 12.74 -27.71
C ARG A 78 -4.99 12.74 -28.69
N GLU A 79 -6.09 13.36 -28.30
CA GLU A 79 -7.16 13.74 -29.22
C GLU A 79 -7.00 15.23 -29.52
N ASP A 80 -7.17 15.63 -30.78
CA ASP A 80 -6.85 16.99 -31.24
C ASP A 80 -7.75 18.09 -30.64
N VAL A 81 -8.81 17.71 -29.92
CA VAL A 81 -9.84 18.62 -29.40
C VAL A 81 -9.49 19.20 -28.02
N LEU A 82 -8.65 18.53 -27.23
CA LEU A 82 -8.34 18.96 -25.85
C LEU A 82 -6.91 19.49 -25.71
N VAL A 83 -6.74 20.44 -24.81
CA VAL A 83 -5.42 21.03 -24.48
C VAL A 83 -4.54 20.05 -23.67
N TYR A 84 -5.13 18.99 -23.12
CA TYR A 84 -4.47 17.97 -22.31
C TYR A 84 -4.70 16.56 -22.88
N LYS A 85 -3.83 15.61 -22.50
CA LYS A 85 -3.94 14.21 -22.91
C LYS A 85 -5.03 13.49 -22.11
N ASN A 86 -5.85 12.69 -22.77
CA ASN A 86 -6.84 11.83 -22.13
C ASN A 86 -6.23 10.48 -21.72
N LEU A 87 -6.80 9.82 -20.72
CA LEU A 87 -6.48 8.43 -20.39
C LEU A 87 -7.47 7.50 -21.11
N VAL A 88 -6.95 6.58 -21.91
CA VAL A 88 -7.75 5.56 -22.60
C VAL A 88 -7.36 4.17 -22.11
N LEU A 89 -8.38 3.32 -21.91
CA LEU A 89 -8.15 1.92 -21.55
C LEU A 89 -7.31 1.26 -22.65
N SER A 90 -6.26 0.56 -22.24
CA SER A 90 -5.34 -0.11 -23.13
C SER A 90 -5.14 -1.53 -22.67
N ASN A 91 -5.21 -2.46 -23.63
CA ASN A 91 -4.93 -3.86 -23.37
C ASN A 91 -3.44 -4.04 -23.14
N ILE A 92 -3.09 -4.66 -22.02
CA ILE A 92 -1.74 -5.19 -21.77
C ILE A 92 -1.84 -6.67 -21.46
N ASN A 93 -0.89 -7.44 -22.00
CA ASN A 93 -0.81 -8.86 -21.70
C ASN A 93 0.01 -9.04 -20.43
N VAL A 94 -0.69 -9.19 -19.29
CA VAL A 94 -0.06 -9.50 -18.01
C VAL A 94 -0.23 -10.98 -17.73
N LYS A 95 0.90 -11.69 -17.57
CA LYS A 95 0.89 -13.09 -17.18
C LYS A 95 0.35 -13.21 -15.76
N ARG A 96 -0.85 -13.77 -15.62
CA ARG A 96 -1.44 -14.03 -14.31
C ARG A 96 -0.79 -15.26 -13.68
N SER A 97 -0.45 -15.16 -12.40
CA SER A 97 -0.12 -16.31 -11.58
C SER A 97 -1.41 -17.00 -11.16
N HIS A 98 -1.48 -18.32 -11.31
CA HIS A 98 -2.54 -19.14 -10.75
C HIS A 98 -2.28 -19.51 -9.28
N GLN A 99 -1.12 -19.14 -8.75
CA GLN A 99 -0.73 -19.42 -7.37
C GLN A 99 -1.08 -18.23 -6.46
N SER A 100 -1.54 -18.52 -5.25
CA SER A 100 -1.82 -17.50 -4.24
C SER A 100 -0.53 -16.81 -3.77
N ALA A 101 -0.66 -15.59 -3.26
CA ALA A 101 0.46 -14.84 -2.68
C ALA A 101 1.15 -15.61 -1.54
N ILE A 102 0.37 -16.33 -0.71
CA ILE A 102 0.90 -17.16 0.38
C ILE A 102 1.77 -18.29 -0.18
N THR A 103 1.28 -19.02 -1.19
CA THR A 103 2.05 -20.09 -1.82
C THR A 103 3.35 -19.56 -2.45
N LEU A 104 3.29 -18.41 -3.11
CA LEU A 104 4.48 -17.76 -3.68
C LEU A 104 5.47 -17.33 -2.58
N GLY A 105 4.97 -16.81 -1.45
CA GLY A 105 5.79 -16.42 -0.29
C GLY A 105 6.51 -17.62 0.33
N VAL A 106 5.82 -18.73 0.57
CA VAL A 106 6.43 -19.97 1.08
C VAL A 106 7.46 -20.53 0.09
N LYS A 107 7.14 -20.55 -1.21
CA LYS A 107 8.09 -20.97 -2.25
C LYS A 107 9.34 -20.09 -2.26
N ASN A 108 9.18 -18.78 -2.11
CA ASN A 108 10.30 -17.86 -2.00
C ASN A 108 11.18 -18.21 -0.79
N LEU A 109 10.57 -18.38 0.39
CA LEU A 109 11.28 -18.74 1.61
C LEU A 109 12.08 -20.05 1.46
N VAL A 110 11.44 -21.12 0.98
CA VAL A 110 12.10 -22.42 0.77
C VAL A 110 13.27 -22.30 -0.19
N ARG A 111 13.08 -21.59 -1.31
CA ARG A 111 14.13 -21.34 -2.30
C ARG A 111 15.31 -20.62 -1.67
N CYS A 112 15.06 -19.54 -0.92
CA CYS A 112 16.11 -18.74 -0.29
C CYS A 112 16.93 -19.56 0.71
N ILE A 113 16.30 -20.44 1.49
CA ILE A 113 16.99 -21.39 2.38
C ILE A 113 17.91 -22.32 1.58
N GLN A 114 17.38 -22.92 0.51
CA GLN A 114 18.13 -23.87 -0.33
C GLN A 114 19.31 -23.22 -1.05
N THR A 115 19.13 -22.00 -1.56
CA THR A 115 20.15 -21.29 -2.33
C THR A 115 21.02 -20.38 -1.47
N LYS A 116 20.77 -20.28 -0.16
CA LYS A 116 21.41 -19.32 0.76
C LYS A 116 21.37 -17.87 0.27
N ASN A 117 20.24 -17.49 -0.35
CA ASN A 117 20.00 -16.13 -0.82
C ASN A 117 19.02 -15.41 0.12
N GLU A 118 19.01 -14.09 0.08
CA GLU A 118 18.04 -13.30 0.82
C GLU A 118 16.61 -13.50 0.28
N PRO A 119 15.60 -13.48 1.17
CA PRO A 119 14.20 -13.45 0.76
C PRO A 119 13.83 -12.10 0.13
N LEU A 120 12.76 -12.10 -0.68
CA LEU A 120 12.21 -10.87 -1.28
C LEU A 120 11.70 -9.85 -0.24
N CYS A 121 11.49 -10.29 0.98
CA CYS A 121 11.07 -9.48 2.13
C CYS A 121 11.81 -10.00 3.36
N THR A 122 12.53 -9.12 4.03
CA THR A 122 13.37 -9.42 5.18
C THR A 122 12.72 -8.94 6.49
N GLY A 123 13.35 -9.22 7.63
CA GLY A 123 12.91 -8.66 8.90
C GLY A 123 12.94 -7.13 8.95
N GLU A 124 13.87 -6.51 8.22
CA GLU A 124 13.99 -5.05 8.11
C GLU A 124 12.77 -4.43 7.41
N ASP A 125 12.28 -5.07 6.33
CA ASP A 125 11.05 -4.63 5.66
C ASP A 125 9.83 -4.70 6.60
N GLY A 126 9.77 -5.75 7.44
CA GLY A 126 8.76 -5.89 8.48
C GLY A 126 8.86 -4.81 9.55
N TYR A 127 10.08 -4.50 9.99
CA TYR A 127 10.35 -3.43 10.96
C TYR A 127 9.91 -2.06 10.44
N LYS A 128 10.26 -1.70 9.20
CA LYS A 128 9.80 -0.46 8.55
C LYS A 128 8.28 -0.39 8.40
N SER A 129 7.65 -1.52 8.06
CA SER A 129 6.19 -1.60 7.97
C SER A 129 5.55 -1.35 9.34
N MET A 130 6.15 -1.88 10.41
CA MET A 130 5.70 -1.67 11.77
C MET A 130 5.87 -0.22 12.22
N GLU A 131 7.04 0.36 11.97
CA GLU A 131 7.34 1.76 12.25
C GLU A 131 6.29 2.69 11.61
N LEU A 132 5.94 2.43 10.34
CA LEU A 132 4.92 3.17 9.62
C LEU A 132 3.53 3.05 10.27
N ILE A 133 3.12 1.85 10.71
CA ILE A 133 1.84 1.65 11.41
C ILE A 133 1.80 2.49 12.68
N LEU A 134 2.88 2.46 13.47
CA LEU A 134 2.96 3.23 14.70
C LEU A 134 2.94 4.74 14.44
N ALA A 135 3.63 5.20 13.39
CA ALA A 135 3.61 6.60 12.98
C ALA A 135 2.21 7.06 12.54
N CYS A 136 1.44 6.21 11.85
CA CYS A 136 0.03 6.47 11.53
C CYS A 136 -0.81 6.66 12.80
N ILE A 137 -0.64 5.78 13.79
CA ILE A 137 -1.35 5.85 15.08
C ILE A 137 -0.98 7.13 15.82
N GLN A 138 0.32 7.41 15.96
CA GLN A 138 0.83 8.63 16.60
C GLN A 138 0.29 9.88 15.91
N SER A 139 0.36 9.93 14.59
CA SER A 139 -0.16 11.05 13.80
C SER A 139 -1.67 11.26 14.02
N SER A 140 -2.44 10.18 14.13
CA SER A 140 -3.89 10.24 14.38
C SER A 140 -4.23 10.78 15.78
N ILE A 141 -3.40 10.45 16.79
CA ILE A 141 -3.56 10.94 18.17
C ILE A 141 -3.17 12.41 18.28
N GLU A 142 -2.00 12.76 17.75
CA GLU A 142 -1.42 14.11 17.86
C GLU A 142 -2.03 15.11 16.87
N ARG A 143 -2.74 14.61 15.85
CA ARG A 143 -3.31 15.38 14.73
C ARG A 143 -2.27 16.20 13.99
N LYS A 144 -1.09 15.61 13.79
CA LYS A 144 0.06 16.22 13.12
C LYS A 144 0.75 15.23 12.21
N GLU A 145 1.37 15.73 11.16
CA GLU A 145 2.26 14.92 10.34
C GLU A 145 3.46 14.44 11.17
N VAL A 146 3.81 13.16 11.02
CA VAL A 146 4.93 12.51 11.70
C VAL A 146 5.97 12.11 10.67
N SER A 147 7.21 12.55 10.85
CA SER A 147 8.35 12.16 10.02
C SER A 147 8.94 10.82 10.46
N LEU A 148 9.44 10.06 9.50
CA LEU A 148 10.18 8.81 9.72
C LEU A 148 11.70 9.05 9.53
N SER A 149 12.59 8.33 10.21
CA SER A 149 12.40 7.25 11.20
C SER A 149 11.99 7.75 12.59
N LEU A 150 11.20 6.96 13.32
CA LEU A 150 10.76 7.29 14.67
C LEU A 150 11.93 7.23 15.65
N LEU A 151 12.28 8.35 16.28
CA LEU A 151 13.43 8.43 17.20
C LEU A 151 13.19 7.67 18.52
N HIS A 152 11.95 7.60 19.01
CA HIS A 152 11.53 6.88 20.21
C HIS A 152 10.08 6.43 20.11
N ASN A 153 9.76 5.19 20.48
CA ASN A 153 8.38 4.72 20.51
C ASN A 153 8.14 3.67 21.60
N ASP A 154 7.30 4.00 22.59
CA ASP A 154 6.89 3.11 23.68
C ASP A 154 5.57 2.37 23.39
N TYR A 155 5.02 2.53 22.18
CA TYR A 155 3.72 1.95 21.83
C TYR A 155 3.79 0.43 21.73
N LYS A 156 3.03 -0.26 22.60
CA LYS A 156 2.92 -1.72 22.60
C LYS A 156 1.73 -2.18 21.79
N ILE A 157 1.98 -2.97 20.75
CA ILE A 157 0.94 -3.66 20.01
C ILE A 157 0.61 -4.96 20.74
N ASN A 158 -0.66 -5.11 21.11
CA ASN A 158 -1.17 -6.33 21.71
C ASN A 158 -1.79 -7.20 20.62
N SER A 159 -1.12 -8.27 20.20
CA SER A 159 -1.78 -9.35 19.47
C SER A 159 -2.56 -10.20 20.47
N LYS A 160 -3.83 -10.50 20.14
CA LYS A 160 -4.53 -11.62 20.78
C LYS A 160 -4.02 -12.94 20.24
#